data_AF-A0A2P7NXL3-F1
#
_entry.id   AF-A0A2P7NXL3-F1
#
_cell.length_a   1.000
_cell.length_b   1.000
_cell.length_c   1.000
_cell.angle_alpha   90.00
_cell.angle_beta   90.00
_cell.angle_gamma   90.00
#
_symmetry.space_group_name_H-M   'P 1'
#
loop_
_entity.id
_entity.type
_entity.pdbx_description
1 polymer ?
#
loop_
_entity_poly.entity_id
_entity_poly.type
_entity_poly.pdbx_seq_one_letter_code
_entity_poly.pdbx_strand_id
1 'polypeptide(L)'
;MADETDSLTQDKAETVQPATRQVSIRMLPGEQTGQPLYSNFSAVNGGQGVVLIDFGFLDPQNLNILKQATKSGEKLPDAINVKLSSRTAISIDAAHHLSQQLNQLLSAKPPSVVVQNHQDTTSSEIQADPDPKNDSLDTQKSDKGGFRFPWSKKNS
;
A
#
# COMPACT_ATOMS: atom_id res chain seq x y z
N MET A 1 -16.75 -45.24 62.19
CA MET A 1 -16.66 -43.78 62.17
C MET A 1 -16.33 -43.39 60.75
N ALA A 2 -17.26 -42.68 60.11
CA ALA A 2 -17.08 -42.08 58.80
C ALA A 2 -16.06 -40.94 58.90
N ASP A 3 -15.33 -40.68 57.82
CA ASP A 3 -15.45 -39.39 57.15
C ASP A 3 -14.83 -39.46 55.75
N GLU A 4 -15.71 -39.23 54.77
CA GLU A 4 -15.41 -38.72 53.44
C GLU A 4 -14.75 -37.35 53.54
N THR A 5 -13.70 -37.12 52.74
CA THR A 5 -13.49 -35.79 52.14
C THR A 5 -13.20 -35.97 50.67
N ASP A 6 -14.28 -35.76 49.92
CA ASP A 6 -14.37 -35.35 48.53
C ASP A 6 -13.61 -34.03 48.27
N SER A 7 -13.47 -33.67 46.99
CA SER A 7 -13.04 -32.37 46.43
C SER A 7 -11.52 -32.14 46.31
N LEU A 8 -10.92 -31.74 45.18
CA LEU A 8 -11.40 -31.26 43.89
C LEU A 8 -10.43 -31.69 42.77
N THR A 9 -10.97 -32.30 41.73
CA THR A 9 -10.38 -32.36 40.40
C THR A 9 -10.32 -30.93 39.86
N GLN A 10 -9.17 -30.27 40.01
CA GLN A 10 -8.92 -29.01 39.31
C GLN A 10 -8.43 -29.34 37.91
N ASP A 11 -9.39 -29.47 36.99
CA ASP A 11 -9.17 -29.38 35.55
C ASP A 11 -8.55 -28.01 35.28
N LYS A 12 -7.22 -27.94 35.35
CA LYS A 12 -6.44 -26.81 34.87
C LYS A 12 -6.58 -26.86 33.36
N ALA A 13 -7.62 -26.21 32.85
CA ALA A 13 -7.72 -25.79 31.47
C ALA A 13 -6.48 -24.93 31.15
N GLU A 14 -5.41 -25.61 30.77
CA GLU A 14 -4.21 -25.02 30.24
C GLU A 14 -4.65 -24.34 28.94
N THR A 15 -4.88 -23.04 29.05
CA THR A 15 -5.08 -22.17 27.90
C THR A 15 -3.78 -22.25 27.12
N VAL A 16 -3.72 -23.16 26.16
CA VAL A 16 -2.65 -23.27 25.17
C VAL A 16 -2.66 -21.95 24.43
N GLN A 17 -1.80 -21.03 24.88
CA GLN A 17 -1.56 -19.79 24.16
C GLN A 17 -1.21 -20.17 22.73
N PRO A 18 -1.83 -19.55 21.72
CA PRO A 18 -1.52 -19.87 20.34
C PRO A 18 -0.04 -19.57 20.12
N ALA A 19 0.76 -20.63 20.00
CA ALA A 19 2.19 -20.52 19.77
C ALA A 19 2.40 -19.78 18.45
N THR A 20 2.94 -18.57 18.52
CA THR A 20 3.29 -17.78 17.34
C THR A 20 4.45 -18.49 16.63
N ARG A 21 4.13 -19.26 15.59
CA ARG A 21 5.14 -19.92 14.75
C ARG A 21 5.71 -18.91 13.76
N GLN A 22 7.03 -18.73 13.79
CA GLN A 22 7.76 -17.84 12.90
C GLN A 22 8.13 -18.57 11.61
N VAL A 23 7.68 -18.07 10.47
CA VAL A 23 8.09 -18.56 9.15
C VAL A 23 9.18 -17.64 8.61
N SER A 24 10.30 -18.20 8.15
CA SER A 24 11.37 -17.39 7.56
C SER A 24 11.07 -17.06 6.10
N ILE A 25 11.39 -15.84 5.67
CA ILE A 25 11.31 -15.45 4.25
C ILE A 25 12.72 -15.48 3.67
N ARG A 26 12.91 -16.23 2.58
CA ARG A 26 14.19 -16.32 1.87
C ARG A 26 14.04 -15.76 0.46
N MET A 27 14.86 -14.78 0.11
CA MET A 27 14.82 -14.14 -1.22
C MET A 27 15.89 -14.73 -2.13
N LEU A 28 15.50 -15.05 -3.37
CA LEU A 28 16.39 -15.64 -4.38
C LEU A 28 16.73 -14.61 -5.47
N PRO A 29 17.99 -14.49 -5.92
CA PRO A 29 18.44 -13.47 -6.86
C PRO A 29 17.53 -13.30 -8.10
N GLY A 30 17.23 -12.04 -8.43
CA GLY A 30 16.40 -11.66 -9.58
C GLY A 30 17.22 -11.22 -10.80
N GLU A 31 16.53 -11.10 -11.93
CA GLU A 31 17.10 -10.58 -13.17
C GLU A 31 17.36 -9.07 -13.07
N GLN A 32 18.54 -8.64 -13.49
CA GLN A 32 18.92 -7.22 -13.51
C GLN A 32 18.43 -6.58 -14.79
N THR A 33 17.34 -5.80 -14.71
CA THR A 33 16.77 -5.08 -15.86
C THR A 33 17.01 -3.58 -15.73
N GLY A 34 17.24 -2.89 -16.85
CA GLY A 34 17.27 -1.41 -16.88
C GLY A 34 15.91 -0.73 -16.72
N GLN A 35 14.83 -1.49 -16.52
CA GLN A 35 13.47 -0.99 -16.30
C GLN A 35 13.15 -0.96 -14.79
N PRO A 36 12.24 -0.08 -14.34
CA PRO A 36 11.75 -0.10 -12.97
C PRO A 36 11.13 -1.46 -12.62
N LEU A 37 11.57 -2.05 -11.50
CA LEU A 37 11.02 -3.30 -10.98
C LEU A 37 9.99 -3.02 -9.90
N TYR A 38 8.84 -3.67 -9.99
CA TYR A 38 7.84 -3.66 -8.93
C TYR A 38 8.23 -4.63 -7.80
N SER A 39 7.95 -4.23 -6.56
CA SER A 39 8.14 -5.01 -5.36
C SER A 39 7.00 -4.72 -4.37
N ASN A 40 6.45 -5.77 -3.77
CA ASN A 40 5.40 -5.68 -2.74
C ASN A 40 5.89 -6.10 -1.35
N PHE A 41 7.17 -6.42 -1.24
CA PHE A 41 7.80 -6.87 0.00
C PHE A 41 9.20 -6.27 0.11
N SER A 42 9.51 -5.66 1.24
CA SER A 42 10.85 -5.17 1.56
C SER A 42 11.34 -5.73 2.88
N ALA A 43 12.65 -5.97 2.95
CA ALA A 43 13.34 -6.30 4.20
C ALA A 43 14.59 -5.45 4.35
N VAL A 44 14.90 -5.06 5.58
CA VAL A 44 16.04 -4.22 5.92
C VAL A 44 16.92 -4.98 6.90
N ASN A 45 18.18 -5.19 6.52
CA ASN A 45 19.17 -5.86 7.35
C ASN A 45 20.34 -4.91 7.63
N GLY A 46 20.61 -4.66 8.90
CA GLY A 46 21.78 -3.88 9.32
C GLY A 46 23.07 -4.71 9.21
N GLY A 47 24.12 -4.11 8.63
CA GLY A 47 25.47 -4.66 8.59
C GLY A 47 26.50 -3.70 9.18
N GLN A 48 27.77 -4.08 9.15
CA GLN A 48 28.86 -3.20 9.59
C GLN A 48 29.04 -2.06 8.58
N GLY A 49 28.59 -0.85 8.94
CA GLY A 49 28.78 0.37 8.15
C GLY A 49 27.84 0.54 6.95
N VAL A 50 26.99 -0.44 6.65
CA VAL A 50 26.00 -0.40 5.56
C VAL A 50 24.68 -1.02 5.98
N VAL A 51 23.61 -0.61 5.30
CA VAL A 51 22.29 -1.20 5.39
C VAL A 51 21.99 -1.91 4.07
N LEU A 52 21.59 -3.17 4.16
CA LEU A 52 21.10 -3.93 3.00
C LEU A 52 19.58 -3.82 2.96
N ILE A 53 19.06 -3.36 1.83
CA ILE A 53 17.63 -3.33 1.56
C ILE A 53 17.34 -4.30 0.44
N ASP A 54 16.48 -5.26 0.75
CA ASP A 54 15.98 -6.24 -0.19
C ASP A 54 14.57 -5.86 -0.61
N PHE A 55 14.33 -5.86 -1.92
CA PHE A 55 13.03 -5.68 -2.53
C PHE A 55 12.67 -6.96 -3.26
N GLY A 56 11.54 -7.56 -2.90
CA GLY A 56 11.05 -8.79 -3.50
C GLY A 56 9.58 -8.75 -3.89
N PHE A 57 9.16 -9.81 -4.57
CA PHE A 57 7.76 -10.08 -4.85
C PHE A 57 7.32 -11.35 -4.12
N LEU A 58 6.39 -11.18 -3.20
CA LEU A 58 5.72 -12.25 -2.50
C LEU A 58 4.39 -12.56 -3.21
N ASP A 59 4.28 -13.79 -3.75
CA ASP A 59 3.10 -14.24 -4.45
C ASP A 59 1.90 -14.39 -3.48
N PRO A 60 0.76 -13.73 -3.74
CA PRO A 60 -0.46 -13.91 -2.94
C PRO A 60 -0.93 -15.36 -2.83
N GLN A 61 -0.68 -16.20 -3.83
CA GLN A 61 -1.04 -17.62 -3.79
C GLN A 61 -0.23 -18.36 -2.72
N ASN A 62 1.06 -18.10 -2.60
CA ASN A 62 1.91 -18.68 -1.55
C ASN A 62 1.45 -18.26 -0.16
N LEU A 63 0.99 -17.01 0.00
CA LEU A 63 0.39 -16.55 1.25
C LEU A 63 -0.93 -17.24 1.57
N ASN A 64 -1.77 -17.51 0.57
CA ASN A 64 -3.03 -18.21 0.77
C ASN A 64 -2.82 -19.66 1.20
N ILE A 65 -1.86 -20.36 0.58
CA ILE A 65 -1.47 -21.72 0.99
C ILE A 65 -0.98 -21.70 2.45
N LEU A 66 -0.15 -20.72 2.83
CA LEU A 66 0.29 -20.59 4.22
C LEU A 66 -0.88 -20.36 5.20
N LYS A 67 -1.80 -19.47 4.84
CA LYS A 67 -3.01 -19.20 5.65
C LYS A 67 -3.89 -20.44 5.78
N GLN A 68 -4.01 -21.24 4.72
CA GLN A 68 -4.77 -22.50 4.76
C GLN A 68 -4.09 -23.53 5.65
N ALA A 69 -2.77 -23.75 5.48
CA ALA A 69 -2.00 -24.66 6.32
C ALA A 69 -2.07 -24.30 7.82
N THR A 70 -2.10 -23.01 8.13
CA THR A 70 -2.26 -22.52 9.51
C THR A 70 -3.65 -22.85 10.08
N LYS A 71 -4.69 -22.74 9.24
CA LYS A 71 -6.07 -23.04 9.64
C LYS A 71 -6.36 -24.54 9.74
N SER A 72 -5.76 -25.35 8.87
CA SER A 72 -5.92 -26.81 8.86
C SER A 72 -5.08 -27.52 9.92
N GLY A 73 -4.17 -26.81 10.60
CA GLY A 73 -3.21 -27.41 11.54
C GLY A 73 -2.12 -28.22 10.85
N GLU A 74 -1.99 -28.07 9.53
CA GLU A 74 -0.97 -28.73 8.72
C GLU A 74 0.42 -28.14 9.02
N LYS A 75 1.46 -28.91 8.72
CA LYS A 75 2.83 -28.48 8.98
C LYS A 75 3.17 -27.27 8.10
N LEU A 76 3.37 -26.12 8.74
CA LEU A 76 3.87 -24.93 8.05
C LEU A 76 5.29 -25.20 7.52
N PRO A 77 5.63 -24.66 6.34
CA PRO A 77 7.00 -24.70 5.85
C PRO A 77 7.90 -23.83 6.73
N ASP A 78 9.14 -24.27 6.97
CA ASP A 78 10.13 -23.51 7.74
C ASP A 78 10.53 -22.19 7.05
N ALA A 79 10.42 -22.17 5.72
CA ALA A 79 10.70 -21.00 4.90
C ALA A 79 9.78 -20.90 3.68
N ILE A 80 9.49 -19.67 3.27
CA ILE A 80 8.86 -19.37 1.98
C ILE A 80 9.89 -18.69 1.08
N ASN A 81 10.04 -19.23 -0.12
CA ASN A 81 10.88 -18.64 -1.14
C ASN A 81 10.12 -17.51 -1.84
N VAL A 82 10.76 -16.36 -1.96
CA VAL A 82 10.23 -15.20 -2.68
C VAL A 82 11.22 -14.78 -3.77
N LYS A 83 10.68 -14.22 -4.86
CA LYS A 83 11.50 -13.68 -5.94
C LYS A 83 12.13 -12.37 -5.46
N LEU A 84 13.47 -12.28 -5.43
CA LEU A 84 14.15 -11.00 -5.25
C LEU A 84 13.98 -10.20 -6.53
N SER A 85 13.55 -8.95 -6.41
CA SER A 85 13.53 -7.98 -7.51
C SER A 85 14.86 -7.22 -7.52
N SER A 86 15.29 -6.70 -6.38
CA SER A 86 16.55 -5.95 -6.26
C SER A 86 17.11 -6.04 -4.85
N ARG A 87 18.43 -5.92 -4.73
CA ARG A 87 19.15 -5.77 -3.45
C ARG A 87 20.07 -4.56 -3.56
N THR A 88 19.92 -3.63 -2.63
CA THR A 88 20.70 -2.40 -2.59
C THR A 88 21.46 -2.33 -1.27
N ALA A 89 22.77 -2.11 -1.33
CA ALA A 89 23.56 -1.71 -0.18
C ALA A 89 23.65 -0.18 -0.15
N ILE A 90 23.28 0.42 0.98
CA ILE A 90 23.36 1.87 1.18
C ILE A 90 24.13 2.18 2.46
N SER A 91 24.72 3.38 2.54
CA SER A 91 25.33 3.86 3.78
C SER A 91 24.27 4.09 4.86
N ILE A 92 24.69 4.13 6.12
CA ILE A 92 23.82 4.42 7.26
C ILE A 92 23.17 5.81 7.11
N ASP A 93 23.93 6.82 6.69
CA ASP A 93 23.39 8.18 6.47
C ASP A 93 22.33 8.20 5.37
N ALA A 94 22.56 7.49 4.26
CA ALA A 94 21.58 7.36 3.19
C ALA A 94 20.29 6.66 3.66
N ALA A 95 20.41 5.66 4.54
CA ALA A 95 19.26 5.00 5.14
C ALA A 95 18.44 5.95 6.03
N HIS A 96 19.10 6.80 6.82
CA HIS A 96 18.43 7.84 7.61
C HIS A 96 17.66 8.83 6.74
N HIS A 97 18.30 9.35 5.68
CA HIS A 97 17.63 10.25 4.75
C HIS A 97 16.44 9.58 4.05
N LEU A 98 16.58 8.32 3.62
CA LEU A 98 15.48 7.56 3.03
C LEU A 98 14.31 7.41 4.00
N SER A 99 14.57 7.08 5.26
CA SER A 99 13.53 6.98 6.29
C SER A 99 12.78 8.30 6.47
N GLN A 100 13.50 9.43 6.54
CA GLN A 100 12.89 10.75 6.66
C GLN A 100 12.02 11.10 5.44
N GLN A 101 12.50 10.81 4.22
CA GLN A 101 11.75 11.06 2.99
C GLN A 101 10.48 10.21 2.91
N LEU A 102 10.57 8.92 3.27
CA LEU A 102 9.41 8.04 3.33
C LEU A 102 8.39 8.51 4.36
N ASN A 103 8.84 8.89 5.56
CA ASN A 103 7.95 9.39 6.60
C ASN A 103 7.23 10.67 6.14
N GLN A 104 7.92 11.59 5.48
CA GLN A 104 7.33 12.81 4.92
C GLN A 104 6.29 12.49 3.84
N LEU A 105 6.62 11.57 2.92
CA LEU A 105 5.74 11.15 1.84
C LEU A 105 4.46 10.47 2.37
N LEU A 106 4.60 9.58 3.36
CA LEU A 106 3.48 8.82 3.93
C LEU A 106 2.65 9.63 4.93
N SER A 107 3.23 10.66 5.55
CA SER A 107 2.51 11.58 6.43
C SER A 107 1.74 12.66 5.66
N ALA A 108 2.04 12.84 4.37
CA ALA A 108 1.26 13.73 3.52
C ALA A 108 -0.16 13.16 3.36
N LYS A 109 -1.14 13.84 3.97
CA LYS A 109 -2.56 13.49 3.85
C LYS A 109 -2.92 13.35 2.36
N PRO A 110 -3.47 12.20 1.92
CA PRO A 110 -3.93 12.08 0.54
C PRO A 110 -4.96 13.19 0.27
N PRO A 111 -4.92 13.85 -0.91
CA PRO A 111 -5.88 14.90 -1.21
C PRO A 111 -7.28 14.34 -1.04
N SER A 112 -8.01 14.86 -0.06
CA SER A 112 -9.43 14.56 0.09
C SER A 112 -10.09 15.01 -1.20
N VAL A 113 -10.62 14.06 -1.98
CA VAL A 113 -11.45 14.35 -3.13
C VAL A 113 -12.64 15.16 -2.60
N VAL A 114 -12.59 16.48 -2.78
CA VAL A 114 -13.73 17.35 -2.56
C VAL A 114 -14.72 16.99 -3.66
N VAL A 115 -15.68 16.13 -3.33
CA VAL A 115 -16.88 15.94 -4.16
C VAL A 115 -17.65 17.24 -4.07
N GLN A 116 -17.42 18.11 -5.05
CA GLN A 116 -18.15 19.35 -5.23
C GLN A 116 -19.55 18.97 -5.71
N ASN A 117 -20.47 18.74 -4.77
CA ASN A 117 -21.90 18.69 -5.05
C ASN A 117 -22.31 20.09 -5.53
N HIS A 118 -22.40 20.27 -6.85
CA HIS A 118 -23.16 21.38 -7.42
C HIS A 118 -24.63 21.11 -7.15
N GLN A 119 -25.16 21.71 -6.09
CA GLN A 119 -26.60 21.88 -5.93
C GLN A 119 -27.00 23.06 -6.81
N ASP A 120 -27.78 22.73 -7.84
CA ASP A 120 -28.58 23.67 -8.62
C ASP A 120 -29.41 24.56 -7.69
N THR A 121 -29.26 25.88 -7.82
CA THR A 121 -30.26 26.85 -7.39
C THR A 121 -30.73 27.63 -8.60
N THR A 122 -31.82 27.13 -9.18
CA THR A 122 -32.69 27.82 -10.14
C THR A 122 -33.83 28.53 -9.40
N SER A 123 -34.26 29.68 -9.95
CA SER A 123 -35.42 30.55 -9.62
C SER A 123 -35.07 31.72 -8.68
N SER A 124 -35.36 33.01 -8.92
CA SER A 124 -36.17 33.80 -9.88
C SER A 124 -35.51 35.22 -9.95
N GLU A 125 -35.72 36.15 -10.88
CA GLU A 125 -36.97 36.78 -11.34
C GLU A 125 -36.62 37.84 -12.42
N ILE A 126 -37.54 38.09 -13.35
CA ILE A 126 -37.41 38.86 -14.60
C ILE A 126 -37.70 40.36 -14.36
N GLN A 127 -36.91 41.27 -14.93
CA GLN A 127 -37.35 42.65 -15.18
C GLN A 127 -36.78 43.22 -16.49
N ALA A 128 -37.63 43.98 -17.18
CA ALA A 128 -37.67 44.21 -18.63
C ALA A 128 -36.73 45.30 -19.21
N ASP A 129 -36.47 45.14 -20.51
CA ASP A 129 -35.72 45.96 -21.50
C ASP A 129 -36.35 47.35 -21.79
N PRO A 130 -35.69 48.34 -22.48
CA PRO A 130 -35.13 48.19 -23.85
C PRO A 130 -33.80 48.92 -24.21
N ASP A 131 -32.90 48.20 -24.92
CA ASP A 131 -32.16 48.50 -26.20
C ASP A 131 -31.55 49.92 -26.50
N PRO A 132 -30.56 50.13 -27.43
CA PRO A 132 -29.89 49.15 -28.32
C PRO A 132 -28.37 49.32 -28.61
N LYS A 133 -27.85 48.33 -29.36
CA LYS A 133 -26.63 48.31 -30.23
C LYS A 133 -25.31 47.82 -29.62
N ASN A 134 -24.88 46.62 -29.99
CA ASN A 134 -23.75 46.47 -30.93
C ASN A 134 -23.55 45.03 -31.40
N ASP A 135 -23.20 44.92 -32.68
CA ASP A 135 -22.86 43.73 -33.44
C ASP A 135 -21.69 42.93 -32.84
N SER A 136 -21.85 41.60 -32.76
CA SER A 136 -20.84 40.66 -33.28
C SER A 136 -21.32 39.22 -33.23
N LEU A 137 -21.41 38.67 -34.44
CA LEU A 137 -21.41 37.26 -34.76
C LEU A 137 -20.00 36.71 -34.45
N ASP A 138 -19.84 35.73 -33.55
CA ASP A 138 -18.86 34.66 -33.78
C ASP A 138 -19.02 33.44 -32.86
N THR A 139 -19.43 32.36 -33.51
CA THR A 139 -19.10 30.95 -33.33
C THR A 139 -18.51 30.45 -32.01
N GLN A 140 -19.28 29.59 -31.34
CA GLN A 140 -18.83 28.62 -30.33
C GLN A 140 -17.56 27.89 -30.77
N LYS A 141 -16.52 27.89 -29.92
CA LYS A 141 -15.58 26.77 -29.83
C LYS A 141 -15.18 26.52 -28.39
N SER A 142 -15.85 25.54 -27.79
CA SER A 142 -15.50 24.97 -26.49
C SER A 142 -14.25 24.09 -26.64
N ASP A 143 -13.06 24.67 -26.58
CA ASP A 143 -11.85 23.87 -26.36
C ASP A 143 -11.74 23.55 -24.87
N LYS A 144 -12.25 22.37 -24.53
CA LYS A 144 -12.11 21.73 -23.23
C LYS A 144 -10.64 21.77 -22.81
N GLY A 145 -10.35 22.52 -21.75
CA GLY A 145 -9.12 22.42 -20.98
C GLY A 145 -9.00 21.02 -20.36
N GLY A 146 -8.57 20.07 -21.16
CA GLY A 146 -8.19 18.73 -20.71
C GLY A 146 -6.81 18.77 -20.10
N PHE A 147 -6.69 18.27 -18.87
CA PHE A 147 -5.41 17.99 -18.22
C PHE A 147 -4.41 17.34 -19.19
N ARG A 148 -3.26 17.99 -19.42
CA ARG A 148 -2.16 17.46 -20.23
C ARG A 148 -1.03 17.02 -19.31
N PHE A 149 -0.61 15.77 -19.47
CA PHE A 149 0.51 15.21 -18.72
C PHE A 149 1.86 15.79 -19.22
N PRO A 150 2.81 16.07 -18.31
CA PRO A 150 4.07 16.76 -18.64
C PRO A 150 5.02 16.00 -19.58
N TRP A 151 4.73 14.74 -19.92
CA TRP A 151 5.53 13.91 -20.83
C TRP A 151 4.91 13.75 -22.23
N SER A 152 3.79 14.42 -22.52
CA SER A 152 3.15 14.44 -23.84
C SER A 152 3.95 15.29 -24.84
N LYS A 153 5.08 14.79 -25.33
CA LYS A 153 5.72 15.32 -26.55
C LYS A 153 5.19 14.58 -27.77
N LYS A 154 4.58 15.32 -28.70
CA LYS A 154 4.32 14.88 -30.07
C LYS A 154 5.65 14.92 -30.81
N ASN A 155 6.07 13.79 -31.36
CA ASN A 155 7.07 13.81 -32.44
C ASN A 155 6.35 14.27 -33.70
N SER A 156 6.85 15.34 -34.31
CA SER A 156 6.45 15.81 -35.63
C SER A 156 7.45 15.33 -36.67
#